data_AF-A0A679HL06-F1
#
_entry.id   AF-A0A679HL06-F1
#
_cell.length_a   1.000
_cell.length_b   1.000
_cell.length_c   1.000
_cell.angle_alpha   90.00
_cell.angle_beta   90.00
_cell.angle_gamma   90.00
#
_symmetry.space_group_name_H-M   'P 1'
#
loop_
_entity.id
_entity.type
_entity.pdbx_description
1 polymer ?
#
loop_
_entity_poly.entity_id
_entity_poly.type
_entity_poly.pdbx_seq_one_letter_code
_entity_poly.pdbx_strand_id
1 'polypeptide(L)'
;MSRLKLWAGLILLFGAGVLTGTVGTSLYAESERAHRPDRGPVAQHKRIMDRLTYELSLTEQQRIEIDPIVTRAHVSILSLRFAHQPEIEQILMKGMAELKQTLSPEQQSGLDKMYGGLQQRWQVSREYLHSKRHEASAQ
;
A
#
# COMPACT_ATOMS: atom_id res chain seq x y z
N MET A 1 0.90 34.79 39.90
CA MET A 1 0.53 34.28 38.55
C MET A 1 0.01 32.87 38.71
N SER A 2 -1.27 32.60 38.42
CA SER A 2 -1.89 31.30 38.69
C SER A 2 -1.29 30.21 37.80
N ARG A 3 -0.99 29.05 38.40
CA ARG A 3 -0.39 27.86 37.76
C ARG A 3 -1.14 27.44 36.48
N LEU A 4 -2.42 27.79 36.37
CA LEU A 4 -3.27 27.65 35.18
C LEU A 4 -2.70 28.33 33.92
N LYS A 5 -2.08 29.50 34.04
CA LYS A 5 -1.50 30.21 32.87
C LYS A 5 -0.24 29.52 32.33
N LEU A 6 0.52 28.88 33.22
CA LEU A 6 1.71 28.09 32.84
C LEU A 6 1.33 26.78 32.14
N TRP A 7 0.33 26.07 32.66
CA TRP A 7 -0.19 24.85 32.03
C TRP A 7 -0.87 25.12 30.69
N ALA A 8 -1.60 26.22 30.56
CA ALA A 8 -2.20 26.62 29.29
C ALA A 8 -1.13 26.92 28.22
N GLY A 9 -0.05 27.63 28.58
CA GLY A 9 1.08 27.86 27.67
C GLY A 9 1.79 26.57 27.26
N LEU A 10 1.95 25.61 28.18
CA LEU A 10 2.60 24.33 27.91
C LEU A 10 1.76 23.44 26.97
N ILE A 11 0.45 23.35 27.19
CA ILE A 11 -0.47 22.60 26.31
C ILE A 11 -0.50 23.23 24.91
N LEU A 12 -0.47 24.55 24.82
CA LEU A 12 -0.44 25.26 23.53
C LEU A 12 0.86 24.98 22.76
N LEU A 13 2.00 25.01 23.44
CA LEU A 13 3.32 24.71 22.85
C LEU A 13 3.41 23.25 22.39
N PHE A 14 2.90 22.32 23.19
CA PHE A 14 2.89 20.90 22.87
C PHE A 14 1.92 20.58 21.72
N GLY A 15 0.73 21.20 21.71
CA GLY A 15 -0.24 21.07 20.63
C GLY A 15 0.29 21.60 19.29
N ALA A 16 0.96 22.75 19.30
CA ALA A 16 1.60 23.31 18.10
C ALA A 16 2.73 22.41 17.58
N GLY A 17 3.53 21.81 18.49
CA GLY A 17 4.58 20.86 18.13
C GLY A 17 4.05 19.56 17.53
N VAL A 18 2.99 18.98 18.11
CA VAL A 18 2.34 17.76 17.60
C VAL A 18 1.68 17.99 16.25
N LEU A 19 1.00 19.14 16.04
CA LEU A 19 0.40 19.51 14.77
C LEU A 19 1.47 19.71 13.68
N THR A 20 2.58 20.36 14.01
CA THR A 20 3.68 20.58 13.05
C THR A 20 4.42 19.28 12.73
N GLY A 21 4.66 18.42 13.73
CA GLY A 21 5.33 17.13 13.56
C GLY A 21 4.50 16.12 12.76
N THR A 22 3.19 16.00 13.04
CA THR A 22 2.32 15.06 12.33
C THR A 22 2.09 15.44 10.86
N VAL A 23 1.90 16.74 10.58
CA VAL A 23 1.72 17.23 9.21
C VAL A 23 3.04 17.10 8.42
N GLY A 24 4.18 17.49 9.02
CA GLY A 24 5.50 17.39 8.38
C GLY A 24 5.91 15.95 8.05
N THR A 25 5.70 15.01 8.98
CA THR A 25 6.03 13.59 8.75
C THR A 25 5.07 12.94 7.75
N SER A 26 3.80 13.36 7.68
CA SER A 26 2.86 12.82 6.68
C SER A 26 3.22 13.21 5.25
N LEU A 27 3.65 14.46 5.03
CA LEU A 27 4.04 14.96 3.70
C LEU A 27 5.37 14.36 3.23
N TYR A 28 6.32 14.16 4.15
CA TYR A 28 7.60 13.51 3.84
C TYR A 28 7.42 12.00 3.56
N ALA A 29 6.53 11.33 4.30
CA ALA A 29 6.20 9.94 4.04
C ALA A 29 5.37 9.73 2.75
N GLU A 30 4.55 10.70 2.34
CA GLU A 30 3.82 10.66 1.05
C GLU A 30 4.77 10.74 -0.15
N SER A 31 5.82 11.58 -0.10
CA SER A 31 6.77 11.73 -1.22
C SER A 31 7.65 10.48 -1.42
N GLU A 32 8.09 9.84 -0.33
CA GLU A 32 8.88 8.60 -0.37
C GLU A 32 8.05 7.36 -0.72
N ARG A 33 6.75 7.32 -0.38
CA ARG A 33 5.87 6.19 -0.68
C ARG A 33 5.36 6.20 -2.11
N ALA A 34 5.17 7.38 -2.70
CA ALA A 34 4.76 7.53 -4.11
C ALA A 34 5.86 7.09 -5.09
N HIS A 35 7.13 7.17 -4.70
CA HIS A 35 8.28 6.90 -5.59
C HIS A 35 9.00 5.57 -5.32
N ARG A 36 8.40 4.62 -4.60
CA ARG A 36 8.94 3.25 -4.50
C ARG A 36 8.32 2.34 -5.55
N PRO A 37 8.97 2.14 -6.72
CA PRO A 37 8.58 1.10 -7.69
C PRO A 37 8.60 -0.32 -7.08
N ASP A 38 9.28 -0.49 -5.93
CA ASP A 38 9.45 -1.77 -5.21
C ASP A 38 8.18 -2.41 -4.61
N ARG A 39 7.01 -1.76 -4.72
CA ARG A 39 5.74 -2.28 -4.18
C ARG A 39 4.71 -2.68 -5.23
N GLY A 40 5.02 -2.53 -6.52
CA GLY A 40 4.17 -3.01 -7.61
C GLY A 40 4.16 -4.54 -7.74
N PRO A 41 3.19 -5.13 -8.45
CA PRO A 41 3.13 -6.58 -8.71
C PRO A 41 4.40 -7.12 -9.35
N VAL A 42 4.99 -6.37 -10.29
CA VAL A 42 6.26 -6.69 -10.96
C VAL A 42 7.40 -6.82 -9.94
N ALA A 43 7.45 -5.89 -8.97
CA ALA A 43 8.44 -5.96 -7.91
C ALA A 43 8.20 -7.13 -6.96
N GLN A 44 6.95 -7.58 -6.77
CA GLN A 44 6.67 -8.78 -5.98
C GLN A 44 7.20 -10.04 -6.65
N HIS A 45 6.99 -10.21 -7.95
CA HIS A 45 7.56 -11.34 -8.69
C HIS A 45 9.09 -11.39 -8.55
N LYS A 46 9.76 -10.26 -8.82
CA LYS A 46 11.22 -10.14 -8.67
C LYS A 46 11.67 -10.48 -7.25
N ARG A 47 11.00 -9.97 -6.21
CA ARG A 47 11.32 -10.25 -4.80
C ARG A 47 11.15 -11.72 -4.43
N ILE A 48 10.13 -12.39 -4.97
CA ILE A 48 9.92 -13.83 -4.76
C ILE A 48 11.09 -14.59 -5.38
N MET A 49 11.45 -14.28 -6.64
CA MET A 49 12.55 -14.94 -7.33
C MET A 49 13.91 -14.69 -6.66
N ASP A 50 14.19 -13.45 -6.26
CA ASP A 50 15.44 -13.09 -5.58
C ASP A 50 15.55 -13.78 -4.22
N ARG A 51 14.44 -13.90 -3.48
CA ARG A 51 14.41 -14.65 -2.23
C ARG A 51 14.61 -16.14 -2.43
N LEU A 52 13.92 -16.77 -3.39
CA LEU A 52 14.11 -18.19 -3.71
C LEU A 52 15.56 -18.46 -4.13
N THR A 53 16.14 -17.56 -4.93
CA THR A 53 17.53 -17.71 -5.35
C THR A 53 18.50 -17.63 -4.17
N TYR A 54 18.29 -16.67 -3.27
CA TYR A 54 19.15 -16.51 -2.10
C TYR A 54 19.04 -17.70 -1.13
N GLU A 55 17.82 -18.09 -0.76
CA GLU A 55 17.56 -19.12 0.25
C GLU A 55 17.90 -20.53 -0.24
N LEU A 56 17.71 -20.80 -1.54
CA LEU A 56 17.95 -22.12 -2.14
C LEU A 56 19.25 -22.19 -2.93
N SER A 57 20.02 -21.09 -2.98
CA SER A 57 21.25 -20.98 -3.77
C SER A 57 21.07 -21.41 -5.23
N LEU A 58 19.99 -20.93 -5.87
CA LEU A 58 19.66 -21.34 -7.24
C LEU A 58 20.73 -20.89 -8.24
N THR A 59 21.13 -21.81 -9.13
CA THR A 59 21.95 -21.50 -10.31
C THR A 59 21.15 -20.69 -11.33
N GLU A 60 21.83 -20.03 -12.26
CA GLU A 60 21.16 -19.28 -13.34
C GLU A 60 20.24 -20.17 -14.18
N GLN A 61 20.66 -21.40 -14.45
CA GLN A 61 19.86 -22.34 -15.23
C GLN A 61 18.59 -22.76 -14.50
N GLN A 62 18.69 -23.05 -13.20
CA GLN A 62 17.52 -23.32 -12.36
C GLN A 62 16.59 -22.11 -12.25
N ARG A 63 17.14 -20.89 -12.21
CA ARG A 63 16.33 -19.67 -12.20
C ARG A 63 15.48 -19.55 -13.46
N ILE A 64 16.06 -19.81 -14.64
CA ILE A 64 15.34 -19.79 -15.93
C ILE A 64 14.22 -20.83 -15.96
N GLU A 65 14.47 -22.03 -15.44
CA GLU A 65 13.49 -23.11 -15.41
C GLU A 65 12.35 -22.85 -14.42
N ILE A 66 12.63 -22.20 -13.28
CA ILE A 66 11.67 -21.95 -12.20
C ILE A 66 10.85 -20.68 -12.45
N ASP A 67 11.38 -19.70 -13.19
CA ASP A 67 10.70 -18.45 -13.52
C ASP A 67 9.25 -18.61 -14.05
N PRO A 68 8.97 -19.47 -15.05
CA PRO A 68 7.60 -19.67 -15.52
C PRO A 68 6.67 -20.30 -14.45
N ILE A 69 7.22 -21.11 -13.54
CA ILE A 69 6.45 -21.72 -12.44
C ILE A 69 6.04 -20.64 -11.43
N VAL A 70 6.99 -19.80 -11.02
CA VAL A 70 6.77 -18.69 -10.09
C VAL A 70 5.84 -17.65 -10.70
N THR A 71 6.02 -17.32 -11.98
CA THR A 71 5.13 -16.42 -12.72
C THR A 71 3.69 -16.94 -12.71
N ARG A 72 3.46 -18.21 -13.07
CA ARG A 72 2.12 -18.81 -13.09
C ARG A 72 1.47 -18.80 -11.70
N ALA A 73 2.23 -19.15 -10.66
CA ALA A 73 1.74 -19.12 -9.29
C ALA A 73 1.36 -17.69 -8.86
N HIS A 74 2.22 -16.71 -9.15
CA HIS A 74 1.97 -15.31 -8.85
C HIS A 74 0.70 -14.77 -9.55
N VAL A 75 0.54 -15.05 -10.84
CA VAL A 75 -0.65 -14.68 -11.62
C VAL A 75 -1.92 -15.35 -11.09
N SER A 76 -1.85 -16.61 -10.66
CA SER A 76 -3.00 -17.33 -10.10
C SER A 76 -3.46 -16.71 -8.78
N ILE A 77 -2.52 -16.39 -7.88
CA ILE A 77 -2.81 -15.70 -6.62
C ILE A 77 -3.41 -14.32 -6.87
N LEU A 78 -2.84 -13.54 -7.81
CA LEU A 78 -3.39 -12.24 -8.18
C LEU A 78 -4.81 -12.36 -8.73
N SER A 79 -5.05 -13.34 -9.61
CA SER A 79 -6.37 -13.57 -10.20
C SER A 79 -7.43 -13.86 -9.12
N LEU A 80 -7.10 -14.72 -8.14
CA LEU A 80 -7.99 -14.99 -7.01
C LEU A 80 -8.25 -13.72 -6.18
N ARG A 81 -7.21 -12.94 -5.89
CA ARG A 81 -7.35 -11.67 -5.15
C ARG A 81 -8.28 -10.69 -5.87
N PHE A 82 -8.17 -10.62 -7.20
CA PHE A 82 -9.01 -9.75 -8.01
C PHE A 82 -10.44 -10.23 -8.16
N ALA A 83 -10.68 -11.54 -8.18
CA ALA A 83 -12.03 -12.10 -8.19
C ALA A 83 -12.85 -11.63 -6.98
N HIS A 84 -12.21 -11.57 -5.80
CA HIS A 84 -12.86 -11.12 -4.56
C HIS A 84 -12.65 -9.63 -4.25
N GLN A 85 -11.98 -8.87 -5.12
CA GLN A 85 -11.72 -7.46 -4.85
C GLN A 85 -12.99 -6.61 -4.65
N PRO A 86 -14.08 -6.81 -5.43
CA PRO A 86 -15.32 -6.06 -5.20
C PRO A 86 -15.89 -6.27 -3.80
N GLU A 87 -15.81 -7.49 -3.26
CA GLU A 87 -16.27 -7.80 -1.90
C GLU A 87 -15.41 -7.07 -0.85
N ILE A 88 -14.08 -7.07 -1.05
CA ILE A 88 -13.14 -6.35 -0.18
C ILE A 88 -13.39 -4.83 -0.23
N GLU A 89 -13.64 -4.28 -1.41
CA GLU A 89 -13.99 -2.87 -1.61
C GLU A 89 -15.27 -2.50 -0.86
N GLN A 90 -16.30 -3.33 -0.92
CA GLN A 90 -17.55 -3.10 -0.19
C GLN A 90 -17.35 -3.10 1.33
N ILE A 91 -16.59 -4.06 1.86
CA ILE A 91 -16.28 -4.13 3.29
C ILE A 91 -15.53 -2.86 3.74
N LEU A 92 -14.54 -2.42 2.96
CA LEU A 92 -13.75 -1.24 3.27
C LEU A 92 -14.57 0.05 3.15
N MET A 93 -15.42 0.19 2.12
CA MET A 93 -16.31 1.34 1.98
C MET A 93 -17.25 1.46 3.17
N LYS A 94 -17.83 0.35 3.62
CA LYS A 94 -18.69 0.32 4.81
C LYS A 94 -17.91 0.74 6.06
N GLY A 95 -16.74 0.14 6.30
CA GLY A 95 -15.90 0.49 7.44
C GLY A 95 -15.44 1.94 7.42
N MET A 96 -15.15 2.51 6.25
CA MET A 96 -14.86 3.94 6.11
C MET A 96 -16.04 4.81 6.48
N ALA A 97 -17.25 4.47 6.02
CA ALA A 97 -18.44 5.23 6.34
C ALA A 97 -18.71 5.23 7.86
N GLU A 98 -18.51 4.08 8.52
CA GLU A 98 -18.61 3.95 9.98
C GLU A 98 -17.53 4.79 10.69
N LEU A 99 -16.26 4.69 10.25
CA LEU A 99 -15.17 5.48 10.83
C LEU A 99 -15.40 6.99 10.69
N LYS A 100 -15.87 7.46 9.53
CA LYS A 100 -16.12 8.90 9.28
C LYS A 100 -17.10 9.51 10.28
N GLN A 101 -18.04 8.74 10.83
CA GLN A 101 -18.98 9.23 11.85
C GLN A 101 -18.30 9.60 13.17
N THR A 102 -17.12 9.03 13.44
CA THR A 102 -16.37 9.22 14.69
C THR A 102 -15.20 10.21 14.56
N LEU A 103 -14.86 10.62 13.33
CA LEU A 103 -13.65 11.38 13.03
C LEU A 103 -13.96 12.86 12.79
N SER A 104 -13.03 13.73 13.19
CA SER A 104 -13.10 15.16 12.85
C SER A 104 -12.94 15.38 11.34
N PRO A 105 -13.40 16.52 10.79
CA PRO A 105 -13.24 16.84 9.37
C PRO A 105 -11.78 16.72 8.88
N GLU A 106 -10.81 17.14 9.70
CA GLU A 106 -9.38 17.05 9.37
C GLU A 106 -8.91 15.58 9.31
N GLN A 107 -9.38 14.73 10.21
CA GLN A 107 -9.06 13.30 10.24
C GLN A 107 -9.72 12.54 9.09
N GLN A 108 -10.91 12.95 8.66
CA GLN A 108 -11.59 12.36 7.50
C GLN A 108 -10.79 12.57 6.22
N SER A 109 -10.17 13.73 6.03
CA SER A 109 -9.27 13.99 4.90
C SER A 109 -8.06 13.04 4.90
N GLY A 110 -7.49 12.76 6.08
CA GLY A 110 -6.43 11.75 6.23
C GLY A 110 -6.89 10.34 5.86
N LEU A 111 -8.09 9.94 6.29
CA LEU A 111 -8.69 8.65 5.94
C LEU A 111 -8.94 8.51 4.43
N ASP A 112 -9.42 9.58 3.77
CA ASP A 112 -9.66 9.60 2.33
C ASP A 112 -8.37 9.47 1.52
N LYS A 113 -7.29 10.15 1.94
CA LYS A 113 -5.95 9.98 1.35
C LYS A 113 -5.45 8.53 1.47
N MET A 114 -5.62 7.91 2.63
CA MET A 114 -5.23 6.52 2.86
C MET A 114 -5.98 5.56 1.93
N TYR A 115 -7.28 5.78 1.75
CA TYR A 115 -8.11 4.96 0.87
C TYR A 115 -7.79 5.18 -0.62
N GLY A 116 -7.61 6.43 -1.05
CA GLY A 116 -7.20 6.73 -2.43
C GLY A 116 -5.85 6.07 -2.78
N GLY A 117 -4.90 6.07 -1.85
CA GLY A 117 -3.63 5.36 -2.01
C GLY A 117 -3.79 3.84 -2.11
N LEU A 118 -4.80 3.24 -1.47
CA LEU A 118 -5.13 1.82 -1.62
C LEU A 118 -5.74 1.53 -3.00
N GLN A 119 -6.68 2.37 -3.45
CA GLN A 119 -7.31 2.24 -4.77
C GLN A 119 -6.28 2.32 -5.90
N GLN A 120 -5.33 3.26 -5.82
CA GLN A 120 -4.26 3.40 -6.80
C GLN A 120 -3.41 2.11 -6.92
N ARG A 121 -3.05 1.49 -5.78
CA ARG A 121 -2.28 0.23 -5.77
C ARG A 121 -3.05 -0.92 -6.43
N TRP A 122 -4.37 -0.96 -6.26
CA TRP A 122 -5.20 -1.96 -6.92
C TRP A 122 -5.31 -1.74 -8.42
N GLN A 123 -5.42 -0.49 -8.88
CA GLN A 123 -5.44 -0.17 -10.33
C GLN A 123 -4.15 -0.65 -11.02
N VAL A 124 -2.98 -0.28 -10.49
CA VAL A 124 -1.68 -0.75 -11.01
C VAL A 124 -1.60 -2.28 -11.04
N SER A 125 -2.15 -2.92 -10.00
CA SER A 125 -2.16 -4.38 -9.92
C SER A 125 -3.11 -5.01 -10.95
N ARG A 126 -4.24 -4.37 -11.29
CA ARG A 126 -5.18 -4.86 -12.32
C ARG A 126 -4.54 -4.78 -13.69
N GLU A 127 -3.95 -3.64 -14.03
CA GLU A 127 -3.28 -3.42 -15.31
C GLU A 127 -2.21 -4.48 -15.58
N TYR A 128 -1.40 -4.81 -14.57
CA TYR A 128 -0.43 -5.89 -14.65
C TYR A 128 -1.05 -7.26 -14.92
N LEU A 129 -2.16 -7.60 -14.25
CA LEU A 129 -2.85 -8.87 -14.51
C LEU A 129 -3.39 -8.94 -15.95
N HIS A 130 -3.96 -7.83 -16.42
CA HIS A 130 -4.43 -7.72 -17.80
C HIS A 130 -3.28 -7.91 -18.79
N SER A 131 -2.14 -7.23 -18.59
CA SER A 131 -0.98 -7.37 -19.49
C SER A 131 -0.47 -8.81 -19.54
N LYS A 132 -0.35 -9.49 -18.38
CA LYS A 132 0.11 -10.88 -18.31
C LYS A 132 -0.87 -11.87 -18.94
N ARG A 133 -2.17 -11.63 -18.84
CA ARG A 133 -3.18 -12.47 -19.50
C ARG A 133 -3.10 -12.35 -21.02
N HIS A 134 -2.89 -11.14 -21.55
CA HIS A 134 -2.72 -10.91 -22.99
C HIS A 134 -1.46 -11.58 -23.54
N GLU A 135 -0.34 -11.50 -22.82
CA GLU A 135 0.91 -12.21 -23.17
C GLU A 135 0.68 -13.73 -23.26
N ALA A 136 -0.03 -14.32 -22.30
CA ALA A 136 -0.29 -15.75 -22.25
C ALA A 136 -1.25 -16.25 -23.36
N SER A 137 -2.13 -15.38 -23.88
CA SER A 137 -3.05 -15.72 -24.99
C SER A 137 -2.45 -15.56 -26.39
N ALA A 138 -1.25 -14.96 -26.49
CA ALA A 138 -0.54 -14.73 -27.75
C ALA A 138 0.52 -15.79 -28.07
N GLN A 139 0.70 -16.78 -27.17
CA GLN A 139 1.54 -17.97 -27.35
C GLN A 139 0.66 -19.19 -27.63
#